data_AF-A0A175ACP4-F1
#
_entry.id   AF-A0A175ACP4-F1
#
_cell.length_a   1.000
_cell.length_b   1.000
_cell.length_c   1.000
_cell.angle_alpha   90.00
_cell.angle_beta   90.00
_cell.angle_gamma   90.00
#
_symmetry.space_group_name_H-M   'P 1'
#
loop_
_entity.id
_entity.type
_entity.pdbx_description
1 polymer ?
#
loop_
_entity_poly.entity_id
_entity_poly.type
_entity_poly.pdbx_seq_one_letter_code
_entity_poly.pdbx_strand_id
1 'polypeptide(L)'
;MRIVDFGDTLVEIFRNARKEQLKNRMQYGELYHTNYYKEVKEKNRVYYEYYCLDRTEEVPADYKEISFVCLRPDGCLELPTTLGTVCRKVAKTLEGFEGFHFHQLRHTYTSNLLANGAAPKDVQELLGHSDVSTTMNVYAHSTRDAKRKSVRLLDKVVGND
;
A
#
# COMPACT_ATOMS: atom_id res chain seq x y z
N MET A 1 -7.76 8.40 -14.84
CA MET A 1 -7.39 8.74 -13.46
C MET A 1 -8.39 8.04 -12.54
N ARG A 2 -7.95 7.13 -11.66
CA ARG A 2 -8.83 6.43 -10.71
C ARG A 2 -8.85 7.21 -9.41
N ILE A 3 -10.03 7.50 -8.89
CA ILE A 3 -10.21 8.10 -7.57
C ILE A 3 -10.36 6.93 -6.60
N VAL A 4 -9.67 7.02 -5.46
CA VAL A 4 -9.75 6.02 -4.39
C VAL A 4 -10.13 6.77 -3.13
N ASP A 5 -11.24 6.37 -2.52
CA ASP A 5 -11.69 6.94 -1.26
C ASP A 5 -10.90 6.34 -0.10
N PHE A 6 -10.54 7.21 0.85
CA PHE A 6 -9.80 6.85 2.06
C PHE A 6 -10.58 7.32 3.29
N GLY A 7 -10.58 6.52 4.36
CA GLY A 7 -11.13 6.95 5.64
C GLY A 7 -10.28 8.03 6.32
N ASP A 8 -10.89 8.78 7.25
CA ASP A 8 -10.27 9.93 7.91
C ASP A 8 -8.93 9.62 8.59
N THR A 9 -8.81 8.43 9.19
CA THR A 9 -7.56 7.99 9.83
C THR A 9 -6.40 7.93 8.84
N LEU A 10 -6.62 7.40 7.64
CA LEU A 10 -5.56 7.31 6.64
C LEU A 10 -5.22 8.68 6.05
N VAL A 11 -6.24 9.54 5.89
CA VAL A 11 -6.04 10.95 5.51
C VAL A 11 -5.16 11.67 6.54
N GLU A 12 -5.41 11.46 7.83
CA GLU A 12 -4.60 12.03 8.90
C GLU A 12 -3.16 11.51 8.87
N ILE A 13 -2.95 10.21 8.68
CA ILE A 13 -1.63 9.61 8.52
C ILE A 13 -0.87 10.28 7.36
N PHE A 14 -1.52 10.45 6.20
CA PHE A 14 -0.90 11.12 5.05
C PHE A 14 -0.58 12.60 5.32
N ARG A 15 -1.46 13.32 6.03
CA ARG A 15 -1.19 14.71 6.43
C ARG A 15 0.03 14.77 7.35
N ASN A 16 0.16 13.84 8.29
CA ASN A 16 1.30 13.79 9.20
C ASN A 16 2.59 13.41 8.46
N ALA A 17 2.54 12.45 7.54
CA ALA A 17 3.66 12.12 6.67
C ALA A 17 4.13 13.33 5.84
N ARG A 18 3.20 14.14 5.30
CA ARG A 18 3.54 15.39 4.60
C ARG A 18 4.23 16.41 5.51
N LYS A 19 3.78 16.55 6.76
CA LYS A 19 4.45 17.43 7.74
C LYS A 19 5.88 16.94 8.04
N GLU A 20 6.07 15.64 8.17
CA GLU A 20 7.38 15.03 8.41
C GLU A 20 8.32 15.22 7.21
N GLN A 21 7.84 15.03 5.99
CA GLN A 21 8.60 15.32 4.77
C GLN A 21 9.09 16.78 4.74
N LEU A 22 8.26 17.74 5.15
CA LEU A 22 8.65 19.14 5.22
C LEU A 22 9.75 19.39 6.27
N LYS A 23 9.65 18.74 7.44
CA LYS A 23 10.68 18.80 8.48
C LYS A 23 12.00 18.21 7.98
N ASN A 24 11.95 17.04 7.35
CA ASN A 24 13.13 16.38 6.80
C ASN A 24 13.79 17.25 5.72
N ARG A 25 12.99 17.89 4.85
CA ARG A 25 13.49 18.85 3.86
C ARG A 25 14.26 20.01 4.47
N MET A 26 13.80 20.53 5.61
CA MET A 26 14.52 21.58 6.34
C MET A 26 15.79 21.05 6.99
N GLN A 27 15.75 19.85 7.56
CA GLN A 27 16.87 19.23 8.27
C GLN A 27 18.02 18.84 7.32
N TYR A 28 17.71 18.25 6.17
CA TYR A 28 18.71 17.81 5.19
C TYR A 28 19.18 18.95 4.29
N GLY A 29 18.39 20.02 4.13
CA GLY A 29 18.81 21.24 3.43
C GLY A 29 19.19 20.98 1.97
N GLU A 30 20.48 21.13 1.65
CA GLU A 30 21.05 20.88 0.32
C GLU A 30 21.17 19.38 0.00
N LEU A 31 21.30 18.53 1.03
CA LEU A 31 21.35 17.06 0.90
C LEU A 31 19.95 16.44 0.72
N TYR A 32 18.90 17.27 0.66
CA TYR A 32 17.56 16.78 0.40
C TYR A 32 17.35 16.63 -1.11
N HIS A 33 16.84 15.47 -1.52
CA HIS A 33 16.65 15.16 -2.92
C HIS A 33 15.24 15.53 -3.39
N THR A 34 15.12 15.81 -4.68
CA THR A 34 13.83 16.06 -5.33
C THR A 34 13.59 14.99 -6.39
N ASN A 35 12.34 14.56 -6.55
CA ASN A 35 12.00 13.50 -7.48
C ASN A 35 11.40 14.09 -8.77
N TYR A 36 11.78 13.49 -9.88
CA TYR A 36 11.38 13.88 -11.21
C TYR A 36 10.92 12.67 -12.00
N TYR A 37 10.13 12.90 -13.04
CA TYR A 37 9.82 11.90 -14.03
C TYR A 37 10.04 12.42 -15.44
N LYS A 38 10.36 11.50 -16.34
CA LYS A 38 10.48 11.72 -17.78
C LYS A 38 9.50 10.81 -18.51
N GLU A 39 8.77 11.39 -19.46
CA GLU A 39 7.90 10.62 -20.36
C GLU A 39 8.74 10.09 -21.52
N VAL A 40 8.81 8.76 -21.66
CA VAL A 40 9.53 8.09 -22.74
C VAL A 40 8.52 7.45 -23.69
N LYS A 41 8.65 7.78 -24.98
CA LYS A 41 7.81 7.24 -26.06
C LYS A 41 8.64 6.30 -26.91
N GLU A 42 8.40 5.00 -26.80
CA GLU A 42 9.02 3.98 -27.64
C GLU A 42 7.96 3.28 -28.49
N LYS A 43 8.09 3.38 -29.82
CA LYS A 43 7.34 2.67 -30.88
C LYS A 43 5.81 2.63 -30.72
N ASN A 44 5.28 1.94 -29.69
CA ASN A 44 3.86 1.80 -29.37
C ASN A 44 3.54 1.89 -27.86
N ARG A 45 4.47 2.36 -27.02
CA ARG A 45 4.31 2.46 -25.57
C ARG A 45 4.82 3.80 -25.07
N VAL A 46 4.05 4.38 -24.15
CA VAL A 46 4.47 5.50 -23.33
C VAL A 46 4.73 4.94 -21.94
N TYR A 47 5.93 5.15 -21.41
CA TYR A 47 6.27 4.80 -20.04
C TYR A 47 6.98 5.97 -19.35
N TYR A 48 7.02 5.93 -18.03
CA TYR A 48 7.61 6.98 -17.21
C TYR A 48 8.83 6.45 -16.50
N GLU A 49 9.95 7.16 -16.67
CA GLU A 49 11.18 6.91 -15.91
C GLU A 49 11.22 7.89 -14.75
N TYR A 50 11.63 7.42 -13.57
CA TYR A 50 11.68 8.21 -12.35
C TYR A 50 13.12 8.42 -11.91
N TYR A 51 13.43 9.65 -11.52
CA TYR A 51 14.76 10.08 -11.14
C TYR A 51 14.71 10.78 -9.79
N CYS A 52 15.70 10.51 -8.94
CA CYS A 52 15.94 11.25 -7.70
C CYS A 52 17.23 12.05 -7.91
N LEU A 53 17.15 13.38 -7.83
CA LEU A 53 18.30 14.26 -8.05
C LEU A 53 18.56 15.10 -6.79
N ASP A 54 19.84 15.39 -6.54
CA ASP A 54 20.22 16.35 -5.52
C ASP A 54 19.74 17.75 -5.88
N ARG A 55 19.56 18.60 -4.86
CA ARG A 55 19.13 19.99 -5.08
C ARG A 55 20.14 20.87 -5.79
N THR A 56 21.39 20.43 -5.83
CA THR A 56 22.50 21.15 -6.47
C THR A 56 22.69 20.74 -7.93
N GLU A 57 22.04 19.66 -8.38
CA GLU A 57 22.14 19.18 -9.76
C GLU A 57 21.30 20.03 -10.72
N GLU A 58 21.83 20.26 -11.92
CA GLU A 58 21.06 20.86 -13.00
C GLU A 58 20.00 19.87 -13.49
N VAL A 59 18.73 20.29 -13.41
CA VAL A 59 17.60 19.47 -13.85
C VAL A 59 17.44 19.58 -15.37
N PRO A 60 17.44 18.47 -16.11
CA PRO A 60 17.17 18.48 -17.55
C PRO A 60 15.79 19.09 -17.88
N ALA A 61 15.69 19.82 -18.99
CA ALA A 61 14.47 20.54 -19.35
C ALA A 61 13.25 19.62 -19.64
N ASP A 62 13.48 18.35 -19.95
CA ASP A 62 12.45 17.35 -20.20
C ASP A 62 11.94 16.64 -18.93
N TYR A 63 12.52 16.95 -17.76
CA TYR A 63 12.13 16.37 -16.48
C TYR A 63 11.02 17.18 -15.83
N LYS A 64 10.03 16.49 -15.28
CA LYS A 64 8.91 17.11 -14.56
C LYS A 64 8.98 16.71 -13.09
N GLU A 65 8.94 17.70 -12.20
CA GLU A 65 8.94 17.46 -10.77
C GLU A 65 7.68 16.66 -10.34
N ILE A 66 7.88 15.69 -9.46
CA ILE A 66 6.79 14.90 -8.87
C ILE A 66 7.03 14.72 -7.38
N SER A 67 5.96 14.81 -6.60
CA SER A 67 6.02 14.64 -5.15
C SER A 67 5.30 13.37 -4.71
N PHE A 68 6.07 12.41 -4.22
CA PHE A 68 5.53 11.15 -3.68
C PHE A 68 5.16 11.26 -2.20
N VAL A 69 4.34 10.30 -1.74
CA VAL A 69 3.99 10.16 -0.32
C VAL A 69 5.00 9.26 0.40
N CYS A 70 5.43 8.16 -0.22
CA CYS A 70 6.41 7.24 0.34
C CYS A 70 7.83 7.68 -0.02
N LEU A 71 8.39 8.57 0.79
CA LEU A 71 9.75 9.07 0.64
C LEU A 71 10.61 8.60 1.81
N ARG A 72 11.89 8.38 1.55
CA ARG A 72 12.93 8.28 2.56
C ARG A 72 13.13 9.64 3.25
N PRO A 73 13.79 9.68 4.42
CA PRO A 73 14.11 10.94 5.09
C PRO A 73 14.90 11.93 4.22
N ASP A 74 15.77 11.43 3.35
CA ASP A 74 16.57 12.23 2.41
C ASP A 74 15.77 12.78 1.21
N GLY A 75 14.48 12.44 1.08
CA GLY A 75 13.62 12.91 0.01
C GLY A 75 13.53 12.01 -1.22
N CYS A 76 14.34 10.94 -1.32
CA CYS A 76 14.21 10.00 -2.43
C CYS A 76 13.02 9.07 -2.29
N LEU A 77 12.48 8.65 -3.44
CA LEU A 77 11.44 7.63 -3.52
C LEU A 77 11.88 6.33 -2.84
N GLU A 78 11.01 5.82 -1.95
CA GLU A 78 11.21 4.47 -1.42
C GLU A 78 10.89 3.40 -2.47
N LEU A 79 11.83 2.48 -2.67
CA LEU A 79 11.71 1.45 -3.68
C LEU A 79 10.99 0.20 -3.12
N PRO A 80 10.19 -0.51 -3.94
CA PRO A 80 9.55 -1.75 -3.52
C PRO A 80 10.54 -2.83 -3.03
N THR A 81 11.77 -2.80 -3.54
CA THR A 81 12.85 -3.71 -3.12
C THR A 81 13.25 -3.49 -1.66
N THR A 82 13.22 -2.24 -1.17
CA THR A 82 13.44 -1.92 0.25
C THR A 82 12.39 -2.59 1.12
N LEU A 83 11.11 -2.47 0.75
CA LEU A 83 10.00 -3.10 1.47
C LEU A 83 10.14 -4.62 1.50
N GLY A 84 10.57 -5.24 0.40
CA GLY A 84 10.88 -6.67 0.35
C GLY A 84 11.98 -7.07 1.34
N THR A 85 13.04 -6.27 1.47
CA THR A 85 14.10 -6.49 2.45
C THR A 85 13.60 -6.35 3.88
N VAL A 86 12.79 -5.34 4.17
CA VAL A 86 12.16 -5.15 5.49
C VAL A 86 11.29 -6.36 5.84
N CYS A 87 10.45 -6.83 4.92
CA CYS A 87 9.61 -8.01 5.14
C CYS A 87 10.44 -9.26 5.42
N ARG A 88 11.53 -9.48 4.67
CA ARG A 88 12.45 -10.60 4.92
C ARG A 88 13.12 -10.51 6.29
N LYS A 89 13.45 -9.30 6.74
CA LYS A 89 14.01 -9.08 8.08
C LYS A 89 12.98 -9.46 9.14
N VAL A 90 11.76 -8.94 9.03
CA VAL A 90 10.63 -9.26 9.90
C VAL A 90 10.40 -10.78 9.98
N ALA A 91 10.35 -11.45 8.83
CA ALA A 91 10.13 -12.89 8.75
C ALA A 91 11.21 -13.74 9.44
N LYS A 92 12.40 -13.18 9.67
CA LYS A 92 13.51 -13.86 10.36
C LYS A 92 13.61 -13.49 11.84
N THR A 93 13.12 -12.32 12.22
CA THR A 93 13.32 -11.77 13.58
C THR A 93 12.11 -11.93 14.48
N LEU A 94 10.91 -12.07 13.92
CA LEU A 94 9.69 -12.23 14.69
C LEU A 94 9.15 -13.65 14.52
N GLU A 95 8.99 -14.35 15.64
CA GLU A 95 8.35 -15.68 15.66
C GLU A 95 6.91 -15.58 15.16
N GLY A 96 6.48 -16.55 14.33
CA GLY A 96 5.15 -16.58 13.75
C GLY A 96 4.97 -15.75 12.48
N PHE A 97 6.04 -15.13 11.97
CA PHE A 97 6.06 -14.39 10.70
C PHE A 97 6.87 -15.11 9.61
N GLU A 98 7.06 -16.42 9.73
CA GLU A 98 7.81 -17.21 8.76
C GLU A 98 7.18 -17.07 7.36
N GLY A 99 8.00 -16.69 6.37
CA GLY A 99 7.53 -16.45 5.00
C GLY A 99 6.74 -15.16 4.79
N PHE A 100 6.73 -14.22 5.74
CA PHE A 100 6.09 -12.92 5.59
C PHE A 100 6.65 -12.13 4.39
N HIS A 101 5.75 -11.64 3.54
CA HIS A 101 6.08 -10.81 2.38
C HIS A 101 5.07 -9.68 2.18
N PHE A 102 5.45 -8.64 1.46
CA PHE A 102 4.66 -7.41 1.32
C PHE A 102 3.20 -7.64 0.86
N HIS A 103 2.96 -8.59 -0.05
CA HIS A 103 1.61 -8.86 -0.55
C HIS A 103 0.64 -9.42 0.53
N GLN A 104 1.15 -9.96 1.64
CA GLN A 104 0.30 -10.41 2.75
C GLN A 104 -0.43 -9.24 3.40
N LEU A 105 0.16 -8.04 3.44
CA LEU A 105 -0.51 -6.83 3.94
C LEU A 105 -1.80 -6.53 3.16
N ARG A 106 -1.78 -6.75 1.84
CA ARG A 106 -2.97 -6.59 0.98
C ARG A 106 -4.03 -7.65 1.29
N HIS A 107 -3.62 -8.90 1.55
CA HIS A 107 -4.53 -9.94 1.99
C HIS A 107 -5.16 -9.61 3.35
N THR A 108 -4.37 -9.14 4.31
CA THR A 108 -4.86 -8.70 5.63
C THR A 108 -5.87 -7.57 5.51
N TYR A 109 -5.58 -6.55 4.68
CA TYR A 109 -6.53 -5.47 4.39
C TYR A 109 -7.86 -6.00 3.84
N THR A 110 -7.79 -6.91 2.86
CA THR A 110 -8.97 -7.54 2.23
C THR A 110 -9.78 -8.34 3.26
N SER A 111 -9.11 -9.23 4.01
CA SER A 111 -9.75 -10.07 5.03
C SER A 111 -10.40 -9.24 6.13
N ASN A 112 -9.77 -8.15 6.57
CA ASN A 112 -10.31 -7.27 7.59
C ASN A 112 -11.57 -6.55 7.10
N LEU A 113 -11.59 -6.02 5.87
CA LEU A 113 -12.78 -5.38 5.32
C LEU A 113 -13.95 -6.36 5.23
N LEU A 114 -13.71 -7.56 4.69
CA LEU A 114 -14.75 -8.58 4.56
C LEU A 114 -15.26 -9.07 5.92
N ALA A 115 -14.37 -9.27 6.89
CA ALA A 115 -14.74 -9.69 8.24
C ALA A 115 -15.57 -8.63 8.99
N ASN A 116 -15.45 -7.36 8.61
CA ASN A 116 -16.24 -6.25 9.15
C ASN A 116 -17.48 -5.92 8.28
N GLY A 117 -17.85 -6.81 7.35
CA GLY A 117 -19.12 -6.72 6.62
C GLY A 117 -19.08 -5.87 5.35
N ALA A 118 -17.90 -5.44 4.86
CA ALA A 118 -17.81 -4.76 3.57
C ALA A 118 -18.29 -5.67 2.43
N ALA A 119 -19.02 -5.12 1.47
CA ALA A 119 -19.47 -5.89 0.32
C ALA A 119 -18.26 -6.29 -0.56
N PRO A 120 -18.19 -7.54 -1.08
CA PRO A 120 -17.04 -7.99 -1.87
C PRO A 120 -16.75 -7.13 -3.11
N LYS A 121 -17.80 -6.56 -3.71
CA LYS A 121 -17.69 -5.66 -4.86
C LYS A 121 -16.97 -4.36 -4.49
N ASP A 122 -17.31 -3.77 -3.35
CA ASP A 122 -16.68 -2.55 -2.85
C ASP A 122 -15.22 -2.81 -2.49
N VAL A 123 -14.92 -3.96 -1.88
CA VAL A 123 -13.54 -4.36 -1.59
C VAL A 123 -12.72 -4.55 -2.86
N GLN A 124 -13.28 -5.17 -3.90
CA GLN A 124 -12.64 -5.29 -5.21
C GLN A 124 -12.35 -3.90 -5.81
N GLU A 125 -13.32 -3.00 -5.75
CA GLU A 125 -13.20 -1.64 -6.27
C GLU A 125 -12.15 -0.84 -5.49
N LEU A 126 -12.05 -0.98 -4.17
CA LEU A 126 -11.00 -0.35 -3.35
C LEU A 126 -9.61 -0.90 -3.68
N LEU A 127 -9.49 -2.21 -3.88
CA LEU A 127 -8.25 -2.87 -4.26
C LEU A 127 -7.81 -2.49 -5.69
N GLY A 128 -8.76 -2.25 -6.59
CA GLY A 128 -8.46 -1.96 -8.00
C GLY A 128 -7.97 -3.18 -8.76
N HIS A 129 -8.41 -4.37 -8.36
CA HIS A 129 -8.13 -5.57 -9.14
C HIS A 129 -8.91 -5.51 -10.46
N SER A 130 -8.19 -5.61 -11.58
CA SER A 130 -8.80 -5.87 -12.89
C SER A 130 -9.37 -7.30 -12.98
N ASP A 131 -8.87 -8.22 -12.15
CA ASP A 131 -9.32 -9.62 -12.08
C ASP A 131 -9.96 -9.95 -10.71
N VAL A 132 -11.21 -10.45 -10.76
CA VAL A 132 -12.06 -10.82 -9.62
C VAL A 132 -11.51 -12.05 -8.87
N SER A 133 -10.73 -12.89 -9.55
CA SER A 133 -10.22 -14.19 -9.07
C SER A 133 -9.47 -14.10 -7.73
N THR A 134 -8.55 -13.12 -7.60
CA THR A 134 -7.73 -12.97 -6.38
C THR A 134 -8.56 -12.53 -5.17
N THR A 135 -9.56 -11.67 -5.38
CA THR A 135 -10.48 -11.24 -4.33
C THR A 135 -11.40 -12.39 -3.91
N MET A 136 -11.87 -13.21 -4.86
CA MET A 136 -12.75 -14.34 -4.57
C MET A 136 -12.10 -15.44 -3.75
N ASN A 137 -10.81 -15.72 -3.93
CA ASN A 137 -10.10 -16.72 -3.12
C ASN A 137 -10.02 -16.32 -1.63
N VAL A 138 -9.74 -15.05 -1.33
CA VAL A 138 -9.76 -14.52 0.04
C VAL A 138 -11.19 -14.50 0.60
N TYR A 139 -12.15 -14.09 -0.23
CA TYR A 139 -13.58 -14.10 0.10
C TYR A 139 -14.09 -15.50 0.49
N ALA A 140 -13.68 -16.54 -0.24
CA ALA A 140 -14.08 -17.92 0.04
C ALA A 140 -13.63 -18.39 1.45
N HIS A 141 -12.45 -17.96 1.89
CA HIS A 141 -11.97 -18.26 3.25
C HIS A 141 -12.72 -17.47 4.32
N SER A 142 -12.88 -16.15 4.14
CA SER A 142 -13.58 -15.29 5.10
C SER A 142 -15.05 -15.70 5.28
N THR A 143 -15.75 -16.01 4.18
CA THR A 143 -17.14 -16.47 4.22
C THR A 143 -17.31 -17.84 4.87
N ARG A 144 -16.35 -18.76 4.70
CA ARG A 144 -16.36 -20.05 5.43
C ARG A 144 -16.33 -19.85 6.94
N ASP A 145 -15.47 -18.96 7.43
CA ASP A 145 -15.38 -18.67 8.86
C ASP A 145 -16.61 -17.92 9.38
N ALA A 146 -17.14 -16.96 8.62
CA ALA A 146 -18.40 -16.28 8.95
C ALA A 146 -19.58 -17.24 9.00
N LYS A 147 -19.70 -18.16 8.04
CA LYS A 147 -20.71 -19.23 8.03
C LYS A 147 -20.55 -20.16 9.24
N ARG A 148 -19.32 -20.57 9.57
CA ARG A 148 -19.06 -21.43 10.73
C ARG A 148 -19.38 -20.75 12.05
N LYS A 149 -19.08 -19.46 12.20
CA LYS A 149 -19.52 -18.64 13.35
C LYS A 149 -21.03 -18.58 13.44
N SER A 150 -21.72 -18.42 12.31
CA SER A 150 -23.19 -18.36 12.26
C SER A 150 -23.83 -19.68 12.65
N VAL A 151 -23.29 -20.82 12.19
CA VAL A 151 -23.76 -22.16 12.61
C VAL A 151 -23.56 -22.36 14.12
N ARG A 152 -22.44 -21.90 14.69
CA ARG A 152 -22.21 -21.96 16.14
C ARG A 152 -23.16 -21.10 16.98
N LEU A 153 -23.83 -20.11 16.39
CA LEU A 153 -24.89 -19.37 17.08
C LEU A 153 -26.14 -20.24 17.26
N LEU A 154 -26.45 -21.14 16.31
CA LEU A 154 -27.52 -22.13 16.48
C LEU A 154 -27.19 -23.12 17.60
N ASP A 155 -25.93 -23.53 17.74
CA ASP A 155 -25.51 -24.41 18.85
C ASP A 155 -25.76 -23.78 20.23
N LYS A 156 -25.66 -22.45 20.35
CA LYS A 156 -26.00 -21.72 21.60
C LYS A 156 -27.50 -21.65 21.87
N VAL A 157 -28.33 -21.76 20.83
CA VAL A 157 -29.80 -21.76 20.97
C VAL A 157 -30.29 -23.16 21.33
N VAL A 158 -29.63 -24.21 20.84
CA VAL A 158 -30.02 -25.61 21.07
C VAL A 158 -29.38 -26.22 22.32
N GLY A 159 -28.20 -25.74 22.75
CA GLY A 159 -27.48 -26.27 23.92
C GLY A 159 -27.83 -25.63 25.27
N ASN A 160 -29.00 -25.00 25.39
CA ASN A 160 -29.43 -24.27 26.59
C ASN A 160 -30.63 -24.96 27.28
N ASP A 161 -30.66 -26.30 27.25
CA ASP A 161 -31.51 -27.18 28.06
C ASP A 161 -30.66 -27.94 29.09
#